data_AF-A0AAX3PHF6-F1
#
_entry.id   AF-A0AAX3PHF6-F1
#
_cell.length_a   1.000
_cell.length_b   1.000
_cell.length_c   1.000
_cell.angle_alpha   90.00
_cell.angle_beta   90.00
_cell.angle_gamma   90.00
#
_symmetry.space_group_name_H-M   'P 1'
#
loop_
_entity.id
_entity.type
_entity.pdbx_description
1 polymer ?
#
loop_
_entity_poly.entity_id
_entity_poly.type
_entity_poly.pdbx_seq_one_letter_code
_entity_poly.pdbx_strand_id
1 'polypeptide(L)' 'MSKFKIGDILRAKFTGHYCGEVEIFGRVREFKGKMICCNEINSESPFFCYEDEAAKVDLPESVLKSLGEIA' A
#
# COMPACT_ATOMS: atom_id res chain seq x y z
N MET A 1 16.90 4.56 8.63
CA MET A 1 16.55 3.20 8.16
C MET A 1 15.05 3.21 7.91
N SER A 2 14.61 2.96 6.69
CA SER A 2 13.18 2.92 6.37
C SER A 2 12.53 1.71 7.04
N LYS A 3 11.30 1.89 7.54
CA LYS A 3 10.58 0.85 8.32
C LYS A 3 10.08 -0.32 7.48
N PHE A 4 10.24 -0.25 6.16
CA PHE A 4 9.68 -1.14 5.17
C PHE A 4 10.77 -1.73 4.28
N LYS A 5 10.51 -2.90 3.69
CA LYS A 5 11.37 -3.53 2.68
C LYS A 5 10.61 -3.81 1.38
N ILE A 6 11.35 -3.98 0.29
CA ILE A 6 10.78 -4.41 -0.99
C ILE A 6 10.06 -5.74 -0.79
N GLY A 7 8.84 -5.83 -1.32
CA GLY A 7 7.98 -7.00 -1.21
C GLY A 7 7.09 -7.02 0.04
N ASP A 8 7.27 -6.12 1.02
CA ASP A 8 6.33 -5.98 2.15
C ASP A 8 4.96 -5.51 1.65
N ILE A 9 3.91 -5.89 2.37
CA ILE A 9 2.57 -5.37 2.17
C ILE A 9 2.34 -4.20 3.13
N LEU A 10 1.84 -3.10 2.57
CA LEU A 10 1.48 -1.90 3.29
C LEU A 10 -0.02 -1.65 3.17
N ARG A 11 -0.55 -0.94 4.16
CA ARG A 11 -1.80 -0.20 4.09
C ARG A 11 -1.44 1.28 4.05
N ALA A 12 -1.72 1.94 2.93
CA ALA A 12 -1.54 3.36 2.76
C ALA A 12 -2.88 4.07 2.97
N LYS A 13 -2.89 5.11 3.82
CA LYS A 13 -4.06 5.94 4.06
C LYS A 13 -3.87 7.30 3.39
N PHE A 14 -4.76 7.62 2.46
CA PHE A 14 -4.80 8.92 1.78
C PHE A 14 -5.98 9.71 2.30
N THR A 15 -5.74 10.89 2.85
CA THR A 15 -6.83 11.78 3.25
C THR A 15 -7.14 12.73 2.10
N GLY A 16 -8.18 12.43 1.33
CA GLY A 16 -8.63 13.32 0.26
C GLY A 16 -9.40 14.50 0.85
N HIS A 17 -9.06 15.73 0.44
CA HIS A 17 -9.69 16.96 0.93
C HIS A 17 -11.23 16.99 0.72
N TYR A 18 -11.74 16.19 -0.23
CA TYR A 18 -13.16 16.12 -0.60
C TYR A 18 -13.78 14.71 -0.55
N CYS A 19 -12.98 13.63 -0.45
CA CYS A 19 -13.45 12.24 -0.59
C CYS A 19 -13.31 11.38 0.68
N GLY A 20 -12.88 11.96 1.80
CA GLY A 20 -12.65 11.21 3.04
C GLY A 20 -11.32 10.44 3.04
N GLU A 21 -11.14 9.59 4.05
CA GLU A 21 -9.98 8.69 4.15
C GLU A 21 -10.15 7.52 3.18
N VAL A 22 -9.22 7.38 2.23
CA VAL A 22 -9.13 6.25 1.30
C VAL A 22 -7.98 5.37 1.73
N GLU A 23 -8.21 4.06 1.74
CA GLU A 23 -7.23 3.09 2.19
C GLU A 23 -6.88 2.15 1.05
N ILE A 24 -5.59 2.07 0.72
CA ILE A 24 -5.08 1.25 -0.38
C ILE A 24 -4.09 0.25 0.18
N PHE A 25 -4.27 -1.02 -0.18
CA PHE A 25 -3.32 -2.07 0.15
C PHE A 25 -2.39 -2.31 -1.02
N GLY A 26 -1.09 -2.26 -0.77
CA GLY A 26 -0.10 -2.40 -1.83
C GLY A 26 1.17 -3.10 -1.41
N ARG A 27 1.84 -3.68 -2.40
CA ARG A 27 3.14 -4.31 -2.22
C ARG A 27 4.25 -3.34 -2.61
N VAL A 28 5.24 -3.19 -1.73
CA VAL A 28 6.41 -2.34 -2.00
C VAL A 28 7.20 -2.87 -3.18
N ARG A 29 7.45 -2.00 -4.16
CA ARG A 29 8.26 -2.30 -5.33
C ARG A 29 9.60 -1.58 -5.30
N GLU A 30 9.62 -0.31 -4.93
CA GLU A 30 10.82 0.54 -4.95
C GLU A 30 10.71 1.67 -3.94
N PHE A 31 11.85 2.20 -3.49
CA PHE A 31 11.94 3.41 -2.67
C PHE A 31 12.58 4.54 -3.49
N LYS A 32 11.91 5.69 -3.55
CA LYS A 32 12.45 6.93 -4.14
C LYS A 32 12.54 8.01 -3.08
N GLY A 33 13.70 8.10 -2.43
CA GLY A 33 13.91 9.03 -1.32
C GLY A 33 12.99 8.68 -0.14
N LYS A 34 12.03 9.57 0.16
CA LYS A 34 11.02 9.38 1.22
C LYS A 34 9.71 8.76 0.72
N MET A 35 9.59 8.53 -0.59
CA MET A 35 8.40 7.96 -1.20
C MET A 35 8.58 6.46 -1.36
N ILE A 36 7.52 5.72 -1.04
CA ILE A 36 7.43 4.28 -1.25
C ILE A 36 6.55 4.05 -2.48
N CYS A 37 7.13 3.49 -3.53
CA CYS A 37 6.41 3.09 -4.73
C CYS A 37 5.85 1.68 -4.52
N CYS A 38 4.53 1.56 -4.61
CA CYS A 38 3.82 0.32 -4.40
C CYS A 38 2.94 -0.02 -5.60
N ASN A 39 2.63 -1.30 -5.77
CA ASN A 39 1.57 -1.75 -6.65
C ASN A 39 0.38 -2.17 -5.79
N GLU A 40 -0.80 -1.67 -6.10
CA GLU A 40 -2.04 -2.06 -5.44
C GLU A 40 -2.28 -3.55 -5.61
N ILE A 41 -2.72 -4.22 -4.54
CA ILE A 41 -2.98 -5.68 -4.57
C ILE A 41 -4.10 -6.04 -5.56
N ASN A 42 -5.09 -5.16 -5.72
CA ASN A 42 -6.32 -5.47 -6.47
C ASN A 42 -6.17 -5.23 -7.96
N SER A 43 -5.58 -4.09 -8.34
CA SER A 43 -5.52 -3.65 -9.74
C SER A 43 -4.12 -3.68 -10.32
N GLU A 44 -3.12 -4.12 -9.54
CA GLU A 44 -1.68 -4.03 -9.84
C GLU A 44 -1.23 -2.60 -10.22
N SER A 45 -2.07 -1.61 -9.95
CA SER A 45 -1.88 -0.24 -10.37
C SER A 45 -0.81 0.42 -9.50
N PRO A 46 0.14 1.16 -10.10
CA PRO A 46 1.19 1.80 -9.33
C PRO A 46 0.62 2.98 -8.53
N PHE A 47 1.02 3.08 -7.27
CA PHE A 47 0.78 4.24 -6.43
C PHE A 47 2.00 4.58 -5.58
N PHE A 48 1.97 5.77 -4.99
CA PHE A 48 3.04 6.26 -4.13
C PHE A 48 2.45 6.67 -2.79
N CYS A 49 3.16 6.38 -1.72
CA CYS A 49 2.83 6.87 -0.38
C CYS A 49 4.10 7.30 0.36
N TYR A 50 3.95 8.19 1.33
CA TYR A 50 5.02 8.52 2.26
C TYR A 50 5.11 7.51 3.40
N GLU A 51 6.27 7.44 4.05
CA GLU A 51 6.48 6.54 5.20
C GLU A 51 5.52 6.83 6.37
N ASP A 52 4.98 8.04 6.51
CA ASP A 52 3.99 8.39 7.54
C ASP A 52 2.55 8.02 7.16
N GLU A 53 2.26 7.89 5.87
CA GLU A 53 0.95 7.47 5.35
C GLU A 53 0.81 5.94 5.29
N ALA A 54 1.94 5.22 5.40
CA ALA A 54 2.01 3.77 5.30
C ALA A 54 2.12 3.07 6.65
N ALA A 55 1.36 1.99 6.83
CA ALA A 55 1.50 1.05 7.93
C ALA A 55 1.77 -0.34 7.39
N LYS A 56 2.77 -1.05 7.95
CA LYS A 56 3.06 -2.43 7.58
C LYS A 56 1.93 -3.32 8.09
N VAL A 57 1.47 -4.22 7.22
CA VAL A 57 0.43 -5.19 7.54
C VAL A 57 0.92 -6.60 7.24
N ASP A 58 0.84 -7.46 8.25
CA ASP A 58 1.00 -8.90 8.10
C ASP A 58 -0.39 -9.50 7.92
N LEU A 59 -0.87 -9.49 6.67
CA LEU A 59 -2.13 -10.12 6.30
C LEU A 59 -1.84 -11.55 5.81
N PRO A 60 -2.61 -12.56 6.26
CA PRO A 60 -2.50 -13.91 5.71
C PRO A 60 -2.86 -13.90 4.22
N GLU A 61 -2.21 -14.75 3.42
CA GLU A 61 -2.40 -14.80 1.96
C GLU A 61 -3.86 -14.97 1.53
N SER A 62 -4.68 -15.67 2.34
CA SER A 62 -6.12 -15.81 2.10
C SER A 62 -6.84 -14.46 2.07
N VAL A 63 -6.45 -13.50 2.91
CA VAL A 63 -7.05 -12.17 2.97
C VAL A 63 -6.56 -11.32 1.80
N LEU A 64 -5.29 -11.44 1.40
CA LEU A 64 -4.77 -10.75 0.23
C LEU A 64 -5.48 -11.16 -1.06
N LYS A 65 -5.82 -12.45 -1.19
CA LYS A 65 -6.62 -12.95 -2.33
C LYS A 65 -8.03 -12.37 -2.33
N SER A 66 -8.71 -12.37 -1.18
CA SER A 66 -10.05 -11.80 -1.07
C SER A 66 -10.09 -10.30 -1.32
N LEU A 67 -9.01 -9.55 -1.05
CA LEU A 67 -8.92 -8.14 -1.42
C LEU A 67 -8.90 -7.97 -2.95
N GLY A 68 -8.16 -8.82 -3.66
CA GLY A 68 -8.04 -8.76 -5.13
C GLY A 68 -9.24 -9.29 -5.91
N GLU A 69 -10.15 -10.05 -5.28
CA GLU A 69 -11.32 -10.65 -5.93
C GLU A 69 -12.56 -9.74 -5.98
N ILE A 70 -12.49 -8.50 -5.49
CA ILE A 70 -13.61 -7.53 -5.47
C ILE A 70 -13.54 -6.55 -6.67
N ALA A 71 -13.02 -6.99 -7.82
CA ALA A 71 -12.94 -6.21 -9.05
C ALA A 71 -14.08 -6.56 -10.03
#